data_AF-A0A7R9HB38-F1
#
_entry.id   AF-A0A7R9HB38-F1
#
_cell.length_a   1.000
_cell.length_b   1.000
_cell.length_c   1.000
_cell.angle_alpha   90.00
_cell.angle_beta   90.00
_cell.angle_gamma   90.00
#
_symmetry.space_group_name_H-M   'P 1'
#
loop_
_entity.id
_entity.type
_entity.pdbx_description
1 polymer ?
#
loop_
_entity_poly.entity_id
_entity_poly.type
_entity_poly.pdbx_seq_one_letter_code
_entity_poly.pdbx_strand_id
1 'polypeptide(L)' 'MGLPKTVANYIGLKQKLEFVEDTVIHWAGGRLGPPPDTPKCGFDNSLCPEEGFHGYAILSFVLSSVVVILVGASVFMYR' A
#
# COMPACT_ATOMS: atom_id res chain seq x y z
N MET A 1 19.44 -25.43 -7.83
CA MET A 1 18.39 -25.77 -6.85
C MET A 1 19.11 -26.38 -5.66
N GLY A 2 19.10 -25.71 -4.51
CA GLY A 2 19.85 -26.16 -3.33
C GLY A 2 19.16 -27.35 -2.65
N LEU A 3 19.94 -28.16 -1.93
CA LEU A 3 19.39 -29.17 -1.04
C LEU A 3 18.73 -28.50 0.18
N PRO A 4 17.70 -29.11 0.78
CA PRO A 4 17.14 -28.63 2.03
C PRO A 4 18.22 -28.62 3.13
N LYS A 5 18.29 -27.54 3.90
CA LYS A 5 19.22 -27.35 5.02
C LYS A 5 18.44 -26.87 6.24
N THR A 6 18.73 -27.44 7.41
CA THR A 6 18.17 -26.98 8.69
C THR A 6 18.80 -25.65 9.09
N VAL A 7 17.97 -24.66 9.40
CA VAL A 7 18.39 -23.28 9.74
C VAL A 7 18.04 -22.88 11.18
N ALA A 8 17.08 -23.57 11.80
CA ALA A 8 16.68 -23.33 13.18
C ALA A 8 16.03 -24.58 13.78
N ASN A 9 16.11 -24.69 15.11
CA ASN A 9 15.47 -25.73 15.90
C ASN A 9 14.58 -25.09 16.96
N TYR A 10 13.39 -25.65 17.19
CA TYR A 10 12.52 -25.23 18.28
C TYR A 10 12.66 -26.18 19.47
N ILE A 11 13.15 -25.67 20.60
CA ILE A 11 13.32 -26.44 21.83
C ILE A 11 12.05 -26.31 22.68
N GLY A 12 11.15 -27.29 22.57
CA GLY A 12 9.83 -27.25 23.22
C GLY A 12 9.88 -27.07 24.74
N LEU A 13 10.86 -27.68 25.42
CA LEU A 13 11.04 -27.53 26.88
C LEU A 13 11.34 -26.08 27.28
N LYS A 14 12.07 -25.33 26.43
CA LYS A 14 12.45 -23.94 26.67
C LYS A 14 11.51 -22.94 26.00
N GLN A 15 10.56 -23.42 25.18
CA GLN A 15 9.74 -22.61 24.27
C GLN A 15 10.54 -21.60 23.46
N LYS A 16 11.75 -22.01 23.00
CA LYS A 16 12.70 -21.11 22.34
C LYS A 16 13.09 -21.62 20.96
N LEU A 17 13.14 -20.70 20.00
CA LEU A 17 13.72 -20.92 18.69
C LEU A 17 15.23 -20.63 18.75
N GLU A 18 16.05 -21.63 18.45
CA GLU A 18 17.51 -21.55 18.42
C GLU A 18 17.99 -21.70 16.96
N PHE A 19 18.72 -20.70 16.45
CA PHE A 19 19.25 -20.71 15.08
C PHE A 19 20.54 -21.53 15.01
N VAL A 20 20.73 -22.27 13.92
CA VAL A 20 21.95 -23.07 13.72
C VAL A 20 23.09 -22.14 13.31
N GLU A 21 24.24 -22.27 13.96
CA GLU A 21 25.46 -21.50 13.65
C GLU A 21 25.85 -21.66 12.18
N ASP A 22 26.37 -20.59 11.59
CA ASP A 22 26.78 -20.53 10.17
C ASP A 22 25.67 -20.88 9.16
N THR A 23 24.41 -20.66 9.54
CA THR A 23 23.26 -20.79 8.64
C THR A 23 22.46 -19.51 8.56
N VAL A 24 21.91 -19.25 7.36
CA VAL A 24 21.04 -18.10 7.10
C VAL A 24 19.76 -18.59 6.42
N ILE A 25 18.64 -17.95 6.73
CA ILE A 25 17.37 -18.20 6.04
C ILE A 25 17.45 -17.56 4.66
N HIS A 26 17.26 -18.36 3.62
CA HIS A 26 17.18 -17.87 2.26
C HIS A 26 15.76 -17.35 1.96
N TRP A 27 15.59 -16.04 2.03
CA TRP A 27 14.33 -15.38 1.67
C TRP A 27 14.23 -15.16 0.16
N ALA A 28 13.01 -15.25 -0.36
CA ALA A 28 12.74 -15.04 -1.78
C ALA A 28 13.19 -13.65 -2.25
N GLY A 29 13.72 -13.58 -3.48
CA GLY A 29 14.22 -12.34 -4.06
C GLY A 29 15.54 -11.84 -3.47
N GLY A 30 16.30 -12.69 -2.77
CA GLY A 30 17.61 -12.33 -2.21
C GLY A 30 17.51 -11.39 -0.99
N ARG A 31 16.36 -11.37 -0.32
CA ARG A 31 16.15 -10.56 0.88
C ARG A 31 16.99 -11.09 2.05
N LEU A 32 17.47 -10.17 2.90
CA LEU A 32 18.21 -10.51 4.13
C LEU A 32 17.28 -10.85 5.30
N GLY A 33 16.00 -10.55 5.19
CA GLY A 33 15.01 -10.73 6.24
C GLY A 33 13.66 -11.19 5.70
N PRO A 34 12.74 -11.57 6.61
CA PRO A 34 11.41 -12.03 6.25
C PRO A 34 10.66 -10.96 5.45
N PRO A 35 9.81 -11.36 4.48
CA PRO A 35 8.84 -10.44 3.93
C PRO A 35 7.86 -10.00 5.03
N PRO A 36 7.26 -8.81 4.91
CA PRO A 36 6.21 -8.39 5.83
C PRO A 36 4.98 -9.31 5.71
N ASP A 37 4.36 -9.63 6.84
CA ASP A 37 3.17 -10.50 6.89
C ASP A 37 1.95 -9.86 6.21
N THR A 38 1.88 -8.53 6.25
CA THR A 38 0.83 -7.75 5.59
C THR A 38 1.45 -6.92 4.47
N PRO A 39 0.84 -6.87 3.28
CA PRO A 39 1.27 -5.96 2.22
C PRO A 39 1.23 -4.51 2.68
N LYS A 40 2.10 -3.67 2.11
CA LYS A 40 2.17 -2.23 2.47
C LYS A 40 0.84 -1.49 2.34
N CYS A 41 -0.01 -1.91 1.41
CA CYS A 41 -1.32 -1.30 1.15
C CYS A 41 -2.49 -2.13 1.66
N GLY A 42 -2.26 -3.08 2.57
CA GLY A 42 -3.28 -4.05 2.95
C GLY A 42 -3.52 -5.08 1.84
N PHE A 43 -4.29 -6.12 2.16
CA PHE A 43 -4.61 -7.18 1.20
C PHE A 43 -5.61 -6.73 0.14
N ASP A 44 -6.37 -5.68 0.43
CA ASP A 44 -7.46 -5.12 -0.35
C ASP A 44 -7.15 -3.73 -0.92
N ASN A 45 -5.90 -3.27 -0.82
CA ASN A 45 -5.47 -1.92 -1.17
C ASN A 45 -6.12 -0.78 -0.36
N SER A 46 -6.82 -1.07 0.75
CA SER A 46 -7.49 -0.05 1.58
C SER A 46 -6.55 0.93 2.27
N LEU A 47 -5.29 0.56 2.50
CA LEU A 47 -4.29 1.39 3.18
C LEU A 47 -3.42 2.20 2.21
N CYS A 48 -3.52 1.92 0.91
CA CYS A 48 -2.91 2.77 -0.10
C CYS A 48 -3.71 4.08 -0.14
N PRO A 49 -3.06 5.27 -0.20
CA PRO A 49 -3.78 6.46 -0.59
C PRO A 49 -4.42 6.18 -1.95
N GLU A 50 -5.71 6.50 -2.09
CA GLU A 50 -6.33 6.47 -3.41
C GLU A 50 -5.65 7.55 -4.26
N GLU A 51 -4.62 7.14 -5.00
CA GLU A 51 -3.85 7.90 -5.99
C GLU A 51 -4.76 8.28 -7.18
N GLY A 52 -5.85 9.01 -6.91
CA GLY A 52 -6.96 9.05 -7.85
C GLY A 52 -7.89 10.21 -7.67
N PHE A 53 -7.36 11.44 -7.68
CA PHE A 53 -8.03 12.65 -8.19
C PHE A 53 -9.44 13.02 -7.67
N HIS A 54 -10.05 12.28 -6.74
CA HIS A 54 -11.48 12.38 -6.45
C HIS A 54 -11.83 13.75 -5.86
N GLY A 55 -10.99 14.28 -4.98
CA GLY A 55 -11.15 15.63 -4.46
C GLY A 55 -11.07 16.70 -5.55
N TYR A 56 -10.04 16.66 -6.41
CA TYR A 56 -9.85 17.66 -7.46
C TYR A 56 -10.90 17.58 -8.57
N ALA A 57 -11.35 16.37 -8.91
CA ALA A 57 -12.43 16.16 -9.88
C ALA A 57 -13.72 16.82 -9.39
N ILE A 58 -14.15 16.54 -8.15
CA ILE A 58 -15.35 17.14 -7.57
C ILE A 58 -15.21 18.67 -7.48
N LEU A 59 -14.07 19.18 -7.01
CA LEU A 59 -13.82 20.63 -6.93
C LEU A 59 -13.89 21.30 -8.31
N SER A 60 -13.33 20.67 -9.35
CA SER A 60 -13.35 21.21 -10.71
C SER A 60 -14.76 21.28 -11.30
N PHE A 61 -15.59 20.26 -11.06
CA PHE A 61 -17.00 20.25 -11.47
C PHE A 61 -17.81 21.34 -10.78
N VAL A 62 -17.62 21.52 -9.47
CA VAL A 62 -18.33 22.56 -8.69
C VAL A 62 -17.91 23.95 -9.13
N LEU A 63 -16.61 24.21 -9.31
CA LEU A 63 -16.13 25.52 -9.76
C LEU A 63 -16.62 25.86 -11.17
N SER A 64 -16.62 24.88 -12.08
CA SER A 64 -17.11 25.06 -13.44
C SER A 64 -18.61 25.42 -13.48
N SER A 65 -19.45 24.74 -12.70
CA SER A 65 -20.89 25.01 -12.68
C SER A 65 -21.20 26.43 -12.16
N VAL A 66 -20.49 26.89 -11.13
CA VAL A 66 -20.62 28.26 -10.60
C VAL A 66 -20.27 29.29 -11.67
N VAL A 67 -19.17 29.10 -12.40
CA VAL A 67 -18.76 30.03 -13.47
C VAL A 67 -19.79 30.11 -14.58
N VAL A 68 -20.33 28.96 -15.03
CA VAL A 68 -21.37 28.92 -16.08
C VAL A 68 -22.64 29.66 -15.65
N ILE A 69 -23.07 29.49 -14.40
CA ILE A 69 -24.25 30.20 -13.86
C ILE A 69 -24.01 31.70 -13.82
N LEU A 70 -22.85 32.15 -13.34
CA LEU A 70 -22.50 33.58 -13.28
C LEU A 70 -22.46 34.21 -14.69
N VAL A 71 -21.90 33.50 -15.67
CA VAL A 71 -21.89 33.96 -17.07
C VAL A 71 -23.30 33.99 -17.64
N GLY A 72 -24.11 32.95 -17.45
CA GLY A 72 -25.50 32.92 -17.92
C GLY A 72 -26.36 34.03 -17.29
N ALA A 73 -26.25 34.24 -15.99
CA ALA A 73 -26.96 35.30 -15.27
C ALA A 73 -26.53 36.69 -15.71
N SER A 74 -25.22 36.92 -15.90
CA SER A 74 -24.74 38.21 -16.40
C SER A 74 -25.25 38.48 -17.82
N VAL A 75 -25.18 37.50 -18.73
CA VAL A 75 -25.75 37.64 -20.08
C VAL A 75 -27.25 37.93 -20.03
N PHE A 76 -27.99 37.33 -19.10
CA PHE A 76 -29.44 37.58 -18.95
C PHE A 76 -29.75 38.97 -18.35
N MET A 77 -28.94 39.44 -17.40
CA MET A 77 -29.13 40.76 -16.78
C MET A 77 -28.65 41.92 -17.67
N TYR A 78 -27.64 41.68 -18.52
CA TYR A 78 -27.08 42.69 -19.43
C TYR A 78 -27.64 42.61 -20.86
N ARG A 79 -28.48 41.63 -21.18
CA ARG A 79 -29.36 41.65 -22.36
C ARG A 79 -30.66 42.38 -22.06
#